data_AF-A0A2N8KZY5-F1
#
_entry.id   AF-A0A2N8KZY5-F1
#
_cell.length_a   1.000
_cell.length_b   1.000
_cell.length_c   1.000
_cell.angle_alpha   90.00
_cell.angle_beta   90.00
_cell.angle_gamma   90.00
#
_symmetry.space_group_name_H-M   'P 1'
#
loop_
_entity.id
_entity.type
_entity.pdbx_description
1 polymer ?
#
loop_
_entity_poly.entity_id
_entity_poly.type
_entity_poly.pdbx_seq_one_letter_code
_entity_poly.pdbx_strand_id
1 'polypeptide(L)'
;MYSFDLQMSEIHVLLAWCSVALFLVRGLAFQLGGQWALDSRLSVLVFGIDLLMTITGLSLWVLLFMNPFLRDSWLLAKLIALVVYTVCAHWAMGQGEFRSLGYLLALLALAYMLGCSITRSPWLGL
;
A
#
# COMPACT_ATOMS: atom_id res chain seq x y z
N MET A 1 12.46 15.91 17.32
CA MET A 1 11.34 15.03 16.94
C MET A 1 10.16 15.49 17.75
N TYR A 2 9.20 16.17 17.11
CA TYR A 2 8.05 16.71 17.82
C TYR A 2 7.06 15.57 18.10
N SER A 3 6.25 15.69 19.15
CA SER A 3 5.19 14.71 19.45
C SER A 3 4.25 14.48 18.25
N PHE A 4 4.06 15.52 17.44
CA PHE A 4 3.28 15.49 16.21
C PHE A 4 3.82 14.51 15.16
N ASP A 5 5.14 14.45 14.95
CA ASP A 5 5.74 13.55 13.95
C ASP A 5 5.52 12.08 14.31
N LEU A 6 5.59 11.77 15.61
CA LEU A 6 5.35 10.43 16.16
C LEU A 6 3.88 10.01 15.95
N GLN A 7 2.93 10.85 16.37
CA GLN A 7 1.50 10.58 16.23
C GLN A 7 1.11 10.38 14.77
N MET A 8 1.67 11.21 13.87
CA MET A 8 1.42 11.10 12.44
C MET A 8 1.96 9.78 11.87
N SER A 9 3.14 9.35 12.30
CA SER A 9 3.70 8.05 11.91
C SER A 9 2.87 6.88 12.42
N GLU A 10 2.35 6.94 13.66
CA GLU A 10 1.48 5.90 14.22
C GLU A 10 0.18 5.78 13.42
N ILE A 11 -0.47 6.90 13.10
CA ILE A 11 -1.67 6.95 12.26
C ILE A 11 -1.36 6.38 10.87
N HIS A 12 -0.24 6.76 10.26
CA HIS A 12 0.16 6.23 8.95
C HIS A 12 0.37 4.71 8.98
N VAL A 13 0.98 4.18 10.04
CA VAL A 13 1.18 2.73 10.21
C VAL A 13 -0.15 2.01 10.47
N LEU A 14 -1.09 2.62 11.19
CA LEU A 14 -2.43 2.06 11.37
C LEU A 14 -3.18 1.97 10.03
N LEU A 15 -3.17 3.05 9.24
CA LEU A 15 -3.74 3.08 7.90
C LEU A 15 -3.06 2.04 6.99
N ALA A 16 -1.73 1.97 7.07
CA ALA A 16 -0.86 0.81 6.82
C ALA A 16 -1.59 -0.53 6.78
N TRP A 17 -1.82 -1.01 7.99
CA TRP A 17 -2.40 -2.31 8.28
C TRP A 17 -3.86 -2.42 7.87
N CYS A 18 -4.65 -1.34 7.98
CA CYS A 18 -6.03 -1.33 7.51
C CYS A 18 -6.13 -1.55 6.00
N SER A 19 -5.31 -0.85 5.20
CA SER A 19 -5.27 -1.03 3.74
C SER A 19 -4.81 -2.44 3.36
N VAL A 20 -3.76 -2.96 4.01
CA VAL A 20 -3.29 -4.34 3.82
C VAL A 20 -4.40 -5.35 4.10
N ALA A 21 -5.06 -5.25 5.25
CA ALA A 21 -6.13 -6.16 5.65
C ALA A 21 -7.31 -6.10 4.69
N LEU A 22 -7.74 -4.90 4.28
CA LEU A 22 -8.81 -4.72 3.32
C LEU A 22 -8.46 -5.31 1.96
N PHE A 23 -7.26 -5.07 1.43
CA PHE A 23 -6.84 -5.64 0.14
C PHE A 23 -6.76 -7.17 0.19
N LEU A 24 -6.19 -7.73 1.26
CA LEU A 24 -6.13 -9.19 1.46
C LEU A 24 -7.53 -9.80 1.47
N VAL A 25 -8.39 -9.32 2.37
CA VAL A 25 -9.71 -9.89 2.61
C VAL A 25 -10.64 -9.68 1.40
N ARG A 26 -10.74 -8.45 0.89
CA ARG A 26 -11.58 -8.10 -0.26
C ARG A 26 -11.08 -8.74 -1.55
N GLY A 27 -9.77 -8.72 -1.77
CA GLY A 27 -9.16 -9.32 -2.95
C GLY A 27 -9.35 -10.84 -2.97
N LEU A 28 -9.11 -11.51 -1.85
CA LEU A 28 -9.34 -12.96 -1.72
C LEU A 28 -10.81 -13.30 -1.94
N ALA A 29 -11.72 -12.55 -1.33
CA ALA A 29 -13.16 -12.74 -1.53
C ALA A 29 -13.55 -12.61 -3.01
N PHE A 30 -13.02 -11.62 -3.73
CA PHE A 30 -13.25 -11.46 -5.16
C PHE A 30 -12.73 -12.66 -5.98
N GLN A 31 -11.52 -13.15 -5.67
CA GLN A 31 -10.96 -14.34 -6.35
C GLN A 31 -11.85 -15.57 -6.14
N LEU A 32 -12.44 -15.72 -4.95
CA LEU A 32 -13.35 -16.81 -4.59
C LEU A 32 -14.79 -16.60 -5.08
N GLY A 33 -15.08 -15.54 -5.85
CA GLY A 33 -16.42 -15.26 -6.40
C GLY A 33 -17.39 -14.57 -5.43
N GLY A 34 -16.89 -14.03 -4.32
CA GLY A 34 -17.67 -13.24 -3.37
C GLY A 34 -18.13 -11.91 -3.96
N GLN A 35 -19.42 -11.81 -4.26
CA GLN A 35 -20.01 -10.62 -4.91
C GLN A 35 -19.92 -9.34 -4.05
N TRP A 36 -19.88 -9.50 -2.73
CA TRP A 36 -19.74 -8.39 -1.79
C TRP A 36 -18.41 -7.63 -1.94
N ALA A 37 -17.38 -8.23 -2.55
CA ALA A 37 -16.11 -7.55 -2.81
C ALA A 37 -16.24 -6.35 -3.78
N LEU A 38 -17.34 -6.29 -4.54
CA LEU A 38 -17.70 -5.19 -5.44
C LEU A 38 -18.68 -4.19 -4.82
N ASP A 39 -19.04 -4.34 -3.54
CA ASP A 39 -19.95 -3.42 -2.86
C ASP A 39 -19.40 -1.98 -2.87
N SER A 40 -20.26 -1.02 -3.21
CA SER A 40 -19.91 0.40 -3.27
C SER A 40 -19.50 0.96 -1.90
N ARG A 41 -20.09 0.47 -0.81
CA ARG A 41 -19.75 0.87 0.57
C ARG A 41 -18.31 0.52 0.89
N LEU A 42 -17.88 -0.68 0.54
CA LEU A 42 -16.49 -1.11 0.70
C LEU A 42 -15.55 -0.35 -0.22
N SER A 43 -16.00 -0.02 -1.43
CA SER A 43 -15.21 0.79 -2.36
C SER A 43 -14.95 2.19 -1.80
N VAL A 44 -15.94 2.82 -1.15
CA VAL A 44 -15.78 4.11 -0.45
C VAL A 44 -14.83 3.98 0.75
N LEU A 45 -14.94 2.90 1.53
CA LEU A 45 -14.05 2.66 2.68
C LEU A 45 -12.59 2.52 2.24
N VAL A 46 -12.35 1.70 1.21
CA VAL A 46 -11.01 1.51 0.61
C VAL A 46 -10.47 2.84 0.10
N PHE A 47 -11.26 3.58 -0.68
CA PHE A 47 -10.87 4.89 -1.19
C PHE A 47 -10.51 5.87 -0.06
N GLY A 48 -11.30 5.92 1.02
CA GLY A 48 -11.05 6.78 2.17
C GLY A 48 -9.74 6.43 2.88
N ILE A 49 -9.47 5.14 3.08
CA ILE A 49 -8.22 4.68 3.71
C ILE A 49 -7.02 4.99 2.82
N ASP A 50 -7.10 4.73 1.52
CA ASP A 50 -6.00 4.98 0.59
C ASP A 50 -5.72 6.48 0.42
N LEU A 51 -6.77 7.31 0.46
CA LEU A 51 -6.62 8.77 0.46
C LEU A 51 -5.92 9.25 1.73
N LEU A 52 -6.37 8.82 2.91
CA LEU A 52 -5.74 9.17 4.19
C LEU A 52 -4.30 8.64 4.26
N MET A 53 -4.04 7.43 3.77
CA MET A 53 -2.70 6.86 3.67
C MET A 53 -1.79 7.74 2.81
N THR A 54 -2.29 8.18 1.65
CA THR A 54 -1.53 9.02 0.72
C THR A 54 -1.22 10.37 1.34
N ILE A 55 -2.23 11.02 1.94
CA ILE A 55 -2.05 12.30 2.65
C ILE A 55 -1.00 12.14 3.74
N THR A 56 -1.15 11.13 4.61
CA THR A 56 -0.23 10.94 5.73
C THR A 56 1.18 10.60 5.28
N GLY A 57 1.34 9.78 4.24
CA GLY A 57 2.64 9.46 3.67
C GLY A 57 3.34 10.67 3.04
N LEU A 58 2.61 11.50 2.29
CA LEU A 58 3.14 12.75 1.73
C LEU A 58 3.52 13.75 2.82
N SER A 59 2.68 13.90 3.86
CA SER A 59 3.00 14.74 5.02
C SER A 59 4.28 14.27 5.71
N LEU A 60 4.44 12.96 5.95
CA LEU A 60 5.66 12.41 6.57
C LEU A 60 6.89 12.60 5.69
N TRP A 61 6.76 12.46 4.36
CA TRP A 61 7.86 12.74 3.44
C TRP A 61 8.38 14.17 3.60
N VAL A 62 7.47 15.15 3.62
CA VAL A 62 7.82 16.57 3.79
C VAL A 62 8.37 16.85 5.20
N LEU A 63 7.68 16.40 6.26
CA LEU A 63 8.05 16.65 7.66
C LEU A 63 9.43 16.06 8.01
N LEU A 64 9.78 14.90 7.45
CA LEU A 64 11.05 14.23 7.70
C LEU A 64 12.16 14.65 6.73
N PHE A 65 11.89 15.61 5.82
CA PHE A 65 12.83 16.09 4.82
C PHE A 65 13.55 14.95 4.07
N MET A 66 12.80 13.92 3.67
CA MET A 66 13.40 12.76 3.01
C MET A 66 13.73 13.08 1.55
N ASN A 67 14.88 12.59 1.08
CA ASN A 67 15.30 12.77 -0.30
C ASN A 67 15.40 11.40 -0.99
N PRO A 68 14.36 10.98 -1.75
CA PRO A 68 14.30 9.65 -2.35
C PRO A 68 15.40 9.35 -3.37
N PHE A 69 15.97 10.39 -3.99
CA PHE A 69 16.92 10.25 -5.09
C PHE A 69 18.38 10.19 -4.60
N LEU A 70 18.68 10.82 -3.46
CA LEU A 70 20.06 10.95 -2.98
C LEU A 70 20.35 10.12 -1.72
N ARG A 71 19.42 10.10 -0.76
CA ARG A 71 19.68 9.53 0.59
C ARG A 71 18.74 8.39 0.94
N ASP A 72 17.48 8.52 0.57
CA ASP A 72 16.38 7.67 1.03
C ASP A 72 15.88 6.78 -0.10
N SER A 73 16.78 6.05 -0.77
CA SER A 73 16.47 5.22 -1.95
C SER A 73 15.39 4.15 -1.70
N TRP A 74 15.28 3.67 -0.46
CA TRP A 74 14.21 2.77 -0.02
C TRP A 74 12.81 3.41 -0.18
N LEU A 75 12.68 4.73 -0.04
CA LEU A 75 11.42 5.45 -0.22
C LEU A 75 11.05 5.50 -1.70
N LEU A 76 12.02 5.75 -2.58
CA LEU A 76 11.81 5.70 -4.03
C LEU A 76 11.36 4.30 -4.46
N ALA A 77 12.04 3.27 -3.98
CA ALA A 77 11.66 1.88 -4.24
C ALA A 77 10.25 1.56 -3.74
N LYS A 78 9.87 2.04 -2.54
CA LYS A 78 8.51 1.92 -2.00
C LYS A 78 7.46 2.60 -2.88
N LEU A 79 7.76 3.79 -3.42
CA LEU A 79 6.86 4.52 -4.32
C LEU A 79 6.70 3.82 -5.69
N ILE A 80 7.78 3.29 -6.25
CA ILE A 80 7.71 2.48 -7.49
C ILE A 80 6.86 1.23 -7.25
N ALA A 81 7.10 0.53 -6.14
CA ALA A 81 6.33 -0.64 -5.78
C ALA A 81 4.85 -0.32 -5.51
N LEU A 82 4.52 0.87 -4.99
CA LEU A 82 3.15 1.34 -4.84
C LEU A 82 2.45 1.48 -6.21
N VAL A 83 3.14 2.00 -7.23
CA VAL A 83 2.59 2.09 -8.59
C VAL A 83 2.34 0.69 -9.16
N VAL A 84 3.32 -0.21 -9.05
CA VAL A 84 3.20 -1.61 -9.48
C VAL A 84 2.03 -2.30 -8.78
N TYR A 85 1.94 -2.15 -7.45
CA TYR A 85 0.84 -2.66 -6.64
C TYR A 85 -0.50 -2.14 -7.15
N THR A 86 -0.64 -0.83 -7.39
CA THR A 86 -1.91 -0.22 -7.80
C THR A 86 -2.41 -0.77 -9.14
N VAL A 87 -1.51 -0.90 -10.12
CA VAL A 87 -1.85 -1.48 -11.44
C VAL A 87 -2.23 -2.96 -11.31
N CYS A 88 -1.45 -3.74 -10.56
CA CYS A 88 -1.71 -5.16 -10.34
C CYS A 88 -3.00 -5.39 -9.54
N ALA A 89 -3.27 -4.57 -8.52
CA ALA A 89 -4.48 -4.60 -7.71
C ALA A 89 -5.72 -4.25 -8.56
N HIS A 90 -5.60 -3.33 -9.50
CA HIS A 90 -6.67 -3.02 -10.45
C HIS A 90 -6.98 -4.23 -11.35
N TRP A 91 -5.95 -4.89 -11.91
CA TRP A 91 -6.13 -6.13 -12.67
C TRP A 91 -6.68 -7.28 -11.83
N ALA A 92 -6.27 -7.37 -10.55
CA ALA A 92 -6.73 -8.38 -9.62
C ALA A 92 -8.26 -8.33 -9.40
N MET A 93 -8.83 -7.13 -9.43
CA MET A 93 -10.27 -6.88 -9.30
C MET A 93 -11.02 -6.84 -10.63
N GLY A 94 -10.35 -7.17 -11.75
CA GLY A 94 -10.93 -7.22 -13.08
C GLY A 94 -11.58 -8.56 -13.43
N GLN A 95 -12.29 -8.61 -14.56
CA GLN A 95 -12.93 -9.83 -15.08
C GLN A 95 -12.03 -10.64 -16.03
N GLY A 96 -10.75 -10.30 -16.17
CA GLY A 96 -9.83 -10.96 -17.10
C GLY A 96 -9.27 -12.30 -16.58
N GLU A 97 -8.80 -13.13 -17.51
CA GLU A 97 -8.16 -14.43 -17.22
C GLU A 97 -6.95 -14.30 -16.26
N PHE A 98 -6.27 -13.15 -16.31
CA PHE A 98 -5.07 -12.87 -15.50
C PHE A 98 -5.35 -12.30 -14.11
N ARG A 99 -6.61 -12.28 -13.64
CA ARG A 99 -6.98 -11.68 -12.34
C ARG A 99 -6.24 -12.31 -11.14
N SER A 100 -6.02 -13.62 -11.15
CA SER A 100 -5.34 -14.33 -10.06
C SER A 100 -3.84 -14.01 -10.04
N LEU A 101 -3.22 -13.92 -11.21
CA LEU A 101 -1.83 -13.48 -11.35
C LEU A 101 -1.66 -12.02 -10.93
N GLY A 102 -2.60 -11.14 -11.33
CA GLY A 102 -2.63 -9.75 -10.86
C GLY A 102 -2.71 -9.66 -9.33
N TYR A 103 -3.54 -10.51 -8.70
CA TYR A 103 -3.65 -10.56 -7.25
C TYR A 103 -2.34 -11.02 -6.59
N LEU A 104 -1.72 -12.09 -7.09
CA LEU A 104 -0.44 -12.58 -6.57
C LEU A 104 0.68 -11.55 -6.72
N LEU A 105 0.79 -10.89 -7.87
CA LEU A 105 1.77 -9.82 -8.10
C LEU A 105 1.54 -8.62 -7.19
N ALA A 106 0.27 -8.24 -6.97
CA ALA A 106 -0.06 -7.18 -6.03
C ALA A 106 0.35 -7.55 -4.60
N LEU A 107 0.15 -8.80 -4.16
CA LEU A 107 0.61 -9.27 -2.85
C LEU A 107 2.12 -9.24 -2.70
N LEU A 108 2.87 -9.64 -3.75
CA LEU A 108 4.32 -9.56 -3.76
C LEU A 108 4.82 -8.11 -3.69
N ALA A 109 4.20 -7.20 -4.45
CA ALA A 109 4.52 -5.78 -4.41
C ALA A 109 4.22 -5.18 -3.03
N LEU A 110 3.10 -5.55 -2.42
CA LEU A 110 2.72 -5.14 -1.06
C LEU A 110 3.73 -5.64 -0.01
N ALA A 111 4.12 -6.91 -0.09
CA ALA A 111 5.13 -7.50 0.78
C ALA A 111 6.49 -6.81 0.62
N TYR A 112 6.89 -6.48 -0.60
CA TYR A 112 8.10 -5.72 -0.87
C TYR A 112 8.04 -4.31 -0.26
N MET A 113 6.93 -3.58 -0.43
CA MET A 113 6.73 -2.25 0.18
C MET A 113 6.86 -2.28 1.70
N LEU A 114 6.27 -3.30 2.36
CA LEU A 114 6.39 -3.49 3.81
C LEU A 114 7.84 -3.78 4.20
N GLY A 115 8.51 -4.66 3.46
CA GLY A 115 9.92 -4.99 3.66
C GLY A 115 10.84 -3.77 3.53
N CYS A 116 10.66 -2.94 2.50
CA CYS A 116 11.40 -1.68 2.36
C CYS A 116 11.13 -0.72 3.52
N SER A 117 9.88 -0.69 4.03
CA SER A 117 9.50 0.18 5.15
C SER A 117 10.13 -0.27 6.48
N ILE A 118 10.25 -1.57 6.71
CA ILE A 118 10.83 -2.16 7.93
C ILE A 118 12.36 -2.08 7.90
N THR A 119 12.97 -2.53 6.81
CA THR A 119 14.44 -2.60 6.68
C THR A 119 15.07 -1.25 6.34
N ARG A 120 14.25 -0.26 5.93
CA ARG A 120 14.70 1.04 5.42
C ARG A 120 15.76 0.90 4.32
N SER A 121 15.63 -0.15 3.52
CA SER A 121 16.54 -0.47 2.42
C SER A 121 15.76 -0.89 1.16
N PRO A 122 16.24 -0.56 -0.05
CA PRO A 122 15.63 -1.02 -1.29
C PRO A 122 15.86 -2.53 -1.55
N TRP A 123 16.89 -3.11 -0.92
CA TRP A 123 17.31 -4.50 -1.11
C TRP A 123 16.83 -5.44 -0.01
N LEU A 124 15.91 -4.99 0.85
CA LEU A 124 15.36 -5.79 1.96
C LEU A 124 16.40 -6.24 3.00
N GLY A 125 17.50 -5.50 3.16
CA GLY A 125 18.56 -5.75 4.14
C GLY A 125 19.68 -6.66 3.65
N LEU A 126 19.68 -7.00 2.35
CA LEU A 126 20.79 -7.65 1.64
C LEU A 126 21.78 -6.60 1.12
#